data_AF-A0A838TGY0-F1
#
_entry.id   AF-A0A838TGY0-F1
#
_cell.length_a   1.000
_cell.length_b   1.000
_cell.length_c   1.000
_cell.angle_alpha   90.00
_cell.angle_beta   90.00
_cell.angle_gamma   90.00
#
_symmetry.space_group_name_H-M   'P 1'
#
loop_
_entity.id
_entity.type
_entity.pdbx_description
1 polymer ?
#
loop_
_entity_poly.entity_id
_entity_poly.type
_entity_poly.pdbx_seq_one_letter_code
_entity_poly.pdbx_strand_id
1 'polypeptide(L)'
;MMVLLVTLTCLAAVLLLVVVAVNLIRINRALFSIGGTPISWLGKIRFGLRAIETETGMLAPLVTNLNTGLGALDGGLRQVENDLSAAVTSLRRGNS
;
A
#
# COMPACT_ATOMS: atom_id res chain seq x y z
N MET A 1 -11.46 42.46 -50.95
CA MET A 1 -10.52 41.34 -50.70
C MET A 1 -9.92 41.41 -49.30
N MET A 2 -9.27 42.51 -48.90
CA MET A 2 -8.66 42.67 -47.57
C MET A 2 -9.66 42.49 -46.40
N VAL A 3 -10.83 43.15 -46.46
CA VAL A 3 -11.85 43.06 -45.40
C VAL A 3 -12.33 41.62 -45.18
N LEU A 4 -12.55 40.87 -46.26
CA LEU A 4 -12.97 39.46 -46.19
C LEU A 4 -11.90 38.59 -45.51
N LEU A 5 -10.63 38.77 -45.87
CA LEU A 5 -9.52 38.04 -45.25
C LEU A 5 -9.37 38.38 -43.77
N VAL A 6 -9.51 39.66 -43.40
CA VAL A 6 -9.45 40.11 -42.00
C VAL A 6 -10.61 39.54 -41.18
N THR A 7 -11.83 39.54 -41.73
CA THR A 7 -12.98 38.93 -41.04
C THR A 7 -12.79 37.43 -40.87
N LEU A 8 -12.21 36.74 -41.86
CA LEU A 8 -12.00 35.31 -41.82
C LEU A 8 -10.90 34.92 -40.81
N THR A 9 -9.80 35.68 -40.74
CA THR A 9 -8.74 35.43 -39.75
C THR A 9 -9.20 35.75 -38.33
N CYS A 10 -9.99 36.81 -38.14
CA CYS A 10 -10.61 37.12 -36.86
C CYS A 10 -11.55 35.98 -36.42
N LEU A 11 -12.40 35.48 -37.32
CA LEU A 11 -13.28 34.34 -37.04
C LEU A 11 -12.49 33.07 -36.70
N ALA A 12 -11.41 32.77 -37.43
CA ALA A 12 -10.55 31.63 -37.15
C ALA A 12 -9.87 31.74 -35.77
N ALA A 13 -9.40 32.92 -35.38
CA ALA A 13 -8.81 33.16 -34.07
C ALA A 13 -9.84 32.95 -32.94
N VAL A 14 -11.07 33.44 -33.12
CA VAL A 14 -12.15 33.22 -32.15
C VAL A 14 -12.49 31.73 -32.03
N LEU A 15 -12.59 31.01 -33.16
CA LEU A 15 -12.84 29.56 -33.14
C LEU A 15 -11.74 28.80 -32.41
N LEU A 16 -10.47 29.14 -32.65
CA LEU A 16 -9.34 28.55 -31.94
C LEU A 16 -9.48 28.78 -30.43
N LEU A 17 -9.77 30.02 -30.01
CA LEU A 17 -9.94 30.36 -28.60
C LEU A 17 -11.06 29.54 -27.95
N VAL A 18 -12.21 29.38 -28.64
CA VAL A 18 -13.32 28.55 -28.18
C VAL A 18 -12.88 27.08 -28.02
N VAL A 19 -12.17 26.52 -28.99
CA VAL A 19 -11.67 25.15 -28.93
C VAL A 19 -10.73 24.96 -27.73
N VAL A 20 -9.80 25.89 -27.51
CA VAL A 20 -8.88 25.84 -26.38
C VAL A 20 -9.64 25.93 -25.06
N ALA A 21 -10.56 26.88 -24.93
CA ALA A 21 -11.35 27.07 -23.72
C ALA A 21 -12.17 25.82 -23.37
N VAL A 22 -12.84 25.21 -24.35
CA VAL A 22 -13.60 23.96 -24.15
C VAL A 22 -12.70 22.84 -23.66
N ASN A 23 -11.52 22.65 -24.27
CA ASN A 23 -10.60 21.60 -23.86
C ASN A 23 -10.05 21.83 -22.44
N LEU A 24 -9.71 23.06 -22.08
CA LEU A 24 -9.27 23.39 -20.72
C LEU A 24 -10.37 23.10 -19.68
N ILE A 25 -11.63 23.40 -19.98
CA ILE A 25 -12.76 23.07 -19.11
C ILE A 25 -12.89 21.55 -18.94
N ARG A 26 -12.74 20.78 -20.02
CA ARG A 26 -12.81 19.31 -19.97
C ARG A 26 -11.67 18.72 -19.12
N ILE A 27 -10.45 19.22 -19.31
CA ILE A 27 -9.28 18.80 -18.53
C ILE A 27 -9.46 19.11 -17.05
N ASN A 28 -9.91 20.33 -16.72
CA ASN A 28 -10.14 20.72 -15.33
C ASN A 28 -11.19 19.83 -14.66
N ARG A 29 -12.31 19.53 -15.34
CA ARG A 29 -13.33 18.60 -14.83
C ARG A 29 -12.77 17.20 -14.59
N ALA A 30 -11.94 16.70 -15.50
CA ALA A 30 -11.28 15.41 -15.33
C ALA A 30 -10.38 15.41 -14.09
N LEU A 31 -9.46 16.37 -13.99
CA LEU A 31 -8.54 16.54 -12.85
C LEU A 31 -9.30 16.63 -11.51
N PHE A 32 -10.40 17.40 -11.49
CA PHE A 32 -11.23 17.53 -10.30
C PHE A 32 -11.84 16.19 -9.86
N SER A 33 -12.24 15.34 -10.80
CA SER A 33 -12.75 14.01 -10.49
C SER A 33 -11.69 13.02 -9.98
N ILE A 34 -10.43 13.13 -10.46
CA ILE A 34 -9.37 12.19 -10.04
C ILE A 34 -8.79 12.59 -8.69
N GLY A 35 -8.59 13.88 -8.43
CA GLY A 35 -7.83 14.35 -7.26
C GLY A 35 -8.34 15.63 -6.60
N GLY A 36 -9.38 16.26 -7.13
CA GLY A 36 -9.84 17.58 -6.66
C GLY A 36 -10.58 17.58 -5.32
N THR A 37 -10.99 16.42 -4.81
CA THR A 37 -11.73 16.30 -3.55
C THR A 37 -11.25 15.12 -2.71
N PRO A 38 -11.50 15.11 -1.38
CA PRO A 38 -11.18 13.96 -0.52
C PRO A 38 -11.89 12.66 -0.91
N ILE A 39 -13.04 12.76 -1.60
CA ILE A 39 -13.83 11.62 -2.10
C ILE A 39 -13.48 11.21 -3.54
N SER A 40 -12.53 11.90 -4.17
CA SER A 40 -12.01 11.58 -5.49
C SER A 40 -11.29 10.24 -5.53
N TRP A 41 -10.98 9.75 -6.73
CA TRP A 41 -10.28 8.47 -6.92
C TRP A 41 -8.97 8.38 -6.15
N LEU A 42 -8.10 9.40 -6.23
CA LEU A 42 -6.85 9.44 -5.48
C LEU A 42 -7.09 9.52 -3.98
N GLY A 43 -8.14 10.23 -3.56
CA GLY A 43 -8.57 10.28 -2.16
C GLY A 43 -8.90 8.90 -1.62
N LYS A 44 -9.71 8.12 -2.35
CA LYS A 44 -10.07 6.74 -2.00
C LYS A 44 -8.84 5.82 -1.97
N ILE A 45 -7.96 5.91 -2.97
CA ILE A 45 -6.74 5.10 -3.02
C ILE A 45 -5.84 5.40 -1.82
N ARG A 46 -5.65 6.68 -1.47
CA ARG A 46 -4.87 7.08 -0.29
C ARG A 46 -5.45 6.51 1.00
N PHE A 47 -6.77 6.59 1.19
CA PHE A 47 -7.41 6.02 2.38
C PHE A 47 -7.27 4.50 2.43
N GLY A 48 -7.47 3.81 1.29
CA GLY A 48 -7.26 2.36 1.20
C GLY A 48 -5.82 1.95 1.50
N LEU A 49 -4.83 2.65 0.94
CA LEU A 49 -3.42 2.40 1.22
C LEU A 49 -3.07 2.62 2.69
N ARG A 50 -3.60 3.68 3.31
CA ARG A 50 -3.39 3.95 4.73
C ARG A 50 -4.00 2.86 5.62
N ALA A 51 -5.18 2.35 5.25
CA ALA A 51 -5.78 1.22 5.95
C ALA A 51 -4.89 -0.03 5.85
N ILE A 52 -4.42 -0.36 4.63
CA ILE A 52 -3.48 -1.47 4.43
C ILE A 52 -2.21 -1.29 5.26
N GLU A 53 -1.59 -0.10 5.25
CA GLU A 53 -0.40 0.20 6.06
C GLU A 53 -0.66 0.03 7.56
N THR A 54 -1.82 0.47 8.04
CA THR A 54 -2.20 0.36 9.47
C THR A 54 -2.36 -1.10 9.87
N GLU A 55 -3.09 -1.89 9.08
CA GLU A 55 -3.33 -3.31 9.36
C GLU A 55 -2.05 -4.16 9.18
N THR A 56 -1.25 -3.88 8.15
CA THR A 56 -0.02 -4.64 7.85
C THR A 56 1.16 -4.22 8.71
N GLY A 57 1.16 -3.01 9.28
CA GLY A 57 2.20 -2.54 10.19
C GLY A 57 2.36 -3.42 11.43
N MET A 58 1.31 -4.12 11.85
CA MET A 58 1.36 -5.04 12.99
C MET A 58 1.96 -6.42 12.66
N LEU A 59 2.11 -6.77 11.38
CA LEU A 59 2.63 -8.08 10.98
C LEU A 59 4.10 -8.26 11.35
N ALA A 60 4.93 -7.23 11.18
CA ALA A 60 6.35 -7.29 11.49
C ALA A 60 6.62 -7.66 12.97
N PRO A 61 6.10 -6.92 13.97
CA PRO A 61 6.30 -7.29 15.37
C PRO A 61 5.64 -8.64 15.72
N LEU A 62 4.50 -9.00 15.11
CA LEU A 62 3.86 -10.29 15.35
C LEU A 62 4.74 -11.47 14.91
N VAL A 63 5.35 -11.39 13.71
CA VAL A 63 6.27 -12.41 13.20
C VAL A 63 7.52 -12.51 14.06
N THR A 64 8.08 -11.37 14.50
CA THR A 64 9.22 -11.37 15.43
C THR A 64 8.87 -12.07 16.74
N ASN A 65 7.74 -11.72 17.35
CA ASN A 65 7.29 -12.33 18.61
C ASN A 65 7.03 -13.83 18.47
N LEU A 66 6.40 -14.25 17.36
CA LEU A 66 6.17 -15.66 17.05
C LEU A 66 7.49 -16.42 16.94
N ASN A 67 8.46 -15.91 16.19
CA ASN A 67 9.77 -16.56 16.05
C ASN A 67 10.51 -16.63 17.39
N THR A 68 10.45 -15.59 18.22
CA THR A 68 11.03 -15.62 19.56
C THR A 68 10.35 -16.68 20.44
N GLY A 69 9.02 -16.77 20.43
CA GLY A 69 8.29 -17.77 21.18
C GLY A 69 8.59 -19.20 20.72
N LEU A 70 8.65 -19.42 19.40
CA LEU A 70 9.01 -20.72 18.82
C LEU A 70 10.46 -21.11 19.14
N GLY A 71 11.40 -20.15 19.13
CA GLY A 71 12.78 -20.39 19.55
C GLY A 71 12.89 -20.76 21.03
N ALA A 72 12.12 -20.11 21.91
CA ALA A 72 12.04 -20.47 23.31
C ALA A 72 11.44 -21.87 23.52
N LEU A 73 10.41 -22.23 22.75
CA LEU A 73 9.79 -23.54 22.78
C LEU A 73 10.77 -24.65 22.35
N ASP A 74 11.51 -24.45 21.26
CA ASP A 74 12.55 -25.40 20.81
C ASP A 74 13.62 -25.61 21.89
N GLY A 75 14.09 -24.51 22.50
CA GLY A 75 15.05 -24.57 23.60
C GLY A 75 14.52 -25.37 24.80
N GLY A 76 13.27 -25.14 25.21
CA GLY A 76 12.64 -25.89 26.28
C GLY A 76 12.47 -27.38 25.96
N LEU A 77 12.07 -27.72 24.73
CA LEU A 77 11.92 -29.12 24.30
C LEU A 77 13.26 -29.87 24.29
N ARG A 78 14.35 -29.23 23.84
CA ARG A 78 15.70 -29.80 23.92
C ARG A 78 16.16 -30.04 25.36
N GLN A 79 15.78 -29.14 26.28
CA GLN A 79 16.09 -29.32 27.69
C GLN A 79 15.35 -30.54 28.27
N VAL A 80 14.05 -30.68 27.96
CA VAL A 80 13.27 -31.86 28.36
C VAL A 80 13.87 -33.16 27.80
N GLU A 81 14.32 -33.16 26.54
CA GLU A 81 15.01 -34.31 25.94
C GLU A 81 16.29 -34.68 26.72
N ASN A 82 17.12 -33.69 27.04
CA ASN A 82 18.36 -33.90 27.80
C ASN A 82 18.08 -34.46 29.20
N ASP A 83 17.11 -33.89 29.91
CA ASP A 83 16.72 -34.32 31.26
C ASP A 83 16.18 -35.76 31.24
N LEU A 84 15.35 -36.10 30.24
CA LEU A 84 14.83 -37.45 30.07
C LEU A 84 15.93 -38.46 29.75
N SER A 85 16.86 -38.11 28.86
CA SER A 85 18.02 -38.96 28.53
C SER A 85 18.92 -39.21 29.75
N ALA A 86 19.16 -38.17 30.56
CA ALA A 86 19.90 -38.28 31.80
C ALA A 86 19.18 -39.19 32.81
N ALA A 87 17.87 -39.03 32.98
CA ALA A 87 17.06 -39.86 33.86
C ALA A 87 17.10 -41.34 33.45
N VAL A 88 16.90 -41.64 32.17
CA VAL A 88 17.00 -43.02 31.63
C VAL A 88 18.38 -43.63 31.89
N THR A 89 19.44 -42.86 31.67
CA THR A 89 20.81 -43.32 31.91
C THR A 89 21.06 -43.60 33.40
N SER A 90 20.52 -42.77 34.30
CA SER A 90 20.63 -42.97 35.75
C SER A 90 19.90 -44.25 36.22
N LEU A 91 18.68 -44.48 35.73
CA LEU A 91 17.90 -45.68 36.03
C LEU A 91 18.61 -46.94 35.54
N ARG A 92 19.20 -46.89 34.33
CA ARG A 92 19.97 -48.01 33.78
C ARG A 92 21.20 -48.35 34.62
N ARG A 93 21.87 -47.35 35.21
CA ARG A 93 23.03 -47.58 36.10
C ARG A 93 22.64 -48.11 37.48
N GLY A 94 21.50 -47.69 38.04
CA GLY A 94 21.04 -48.15 39.35
C GLY A 94 20.51 -49.59 39.39
N ASN A 95 20.20 -50.16 38.22
CA ASN A 95 19.74 -51.55 38.05
C ASN A 95 20.87 -52.55 37.68
N SER A 96 22.13 -52.09 37.62
CA SER A 96 23.33 -52.95 37.41
C SER A 96 24.12 -53.04 38.70
#